data_AF-A0A535HT25-F1
#
_entry.id   AF-A0A535HT25-F1
#
_cell.length_a   1.000
_cell.length_b   1.000
_cell.length_c   1.000
_cell.angle_alpha   90.00
_cell.angle_beta   90.00
_cell.angle_gamma   90.00
#
_symmetry.space_group_name_H-M   'P 1'
#
loop_
_entity.id
_entity.type
_entity.pdbx_description
1 polymer ?
#
loop_
_entity_poly.entity_id
_entity_poly.type
_entity_poly.pdbx_seq_one_letter_code
_entity_poly.pdbx_strand_id
1 'polypeptide(L)'
;MFKLGIDLDRLAPIVETRADKPLEAMCVEAAELLSVESTSGAMAREPRGAQDESGVGYLERIASKLKIPKEIAEHVFNQEGDVLEIVVAPGKLEKKNSAATKQLAILTVAGHQAAGIEDWTSTSVIRQWCEHFKKLDSANFAATIKELENLFTMRGTARGRQMRTTAPGWVEASRLVSQLGGGD
;
A
#
# COMPACT_ATOMS: atom_id res chain seq x y z
N MET A 1 -9.28 -42.39 33.18
CA MET A 1 -9.24 -43.05 31.87
C MET A 1 -10.28 -42.38 30.98
N PHE A 2 -9.89 -41.30 30.29
CA PHE A 2 -10.81 -40.46 29.51
C PHE A 2 -10.78 -40.87 28.04
N LYS A 3 -11.92 -41.31 27.52
CA LYS A 3 -12.14 -41.71 26.13
C LYS A 3 -12.61 -40.47 25.36
N LEU A 4 -11.69 -39.79 24.67
CA LEU A 4 -12.03 -38.76 23.69
C LEU A 4 -12.18 -39.44 22.32
N GLY A 5 -13.42 -39.79 21.98
CA GLY A 5 -13.79 -40.13 20.61
C GLY A 5 -14.03 -38.83 19.84
N ILE A 6 -13.05 -38.43 19.04
CA ILE A 6 -13.23 -37.38 18.04
C ILE A 6 -13.55 -38.10 16.73
N ASP A 7 -14.82 -38.03 16.36
CA ASP A 7 -15.39 -38.54 15.13
C ASP A 7 -14.78 -37.80 13.93
N LEU A 8 -13.94 -38.50 13.16
CA LEU A 8 -13.14 -37.97 12.05
C LEU A 8 -13.83 -38.19 10.68
N ASP A 9 -15.17 -38.30 10.64
CA ASP A 9 -15.92 -38.61 9.41
C ASP A 9 -16.66 -37.41 8.80
N ARG A 10 -16.49 -36.20 9.37
CA ARG A 10 -17.26 -35.01 8.95
C ARG A 10 -16.50 -34.04 8.06
N LEU A 11 -15.72 -34.54 7.10
CA LEU A 11 -15.12 -33.74 6.03
C LEU A 11 -15.95 -33.88 4.75
N ALA A 12 -16.93 -33.00 4.61
CA ALA A 12 -17.62 -32.79 3.33
C ALA A 12 -16.68 -32.10 2.32
N PRO A 13 -16.61 -32.57 1.06
CA PRO A 13 -15.91 -31.86 -0.01
C PRO A 13 -16.79 -30.74 -0.58
N ILE A 14 -16.38 -29.48 -0.44
CA ILE A 14 -17.05 -28.34 -1.06
C ILE A 14 -16.33 -27.99 -2.37
N VAL A 15 -16.92 -28.50 -3.45
CA VAL A 15 -17.14 -27.87 -4.78
C VAL A 15 -15.94 -27.22 -5.48
N GLU A 16 -15.54 -27.87 -6.57
CA GLU A 16 -14.80 -27.28 -7.68
C GLU A 16 -15.55 -27.56 -9.00
N THR A 17 -16.13 -26.53 -9.64
CA THR A 17 -16.51 -26.53 -11.08
C THR A 17 -16.74 -25.06 -11.52
N ARG A 18 -15.74 -24.41 -12.11
CA ARG A 18 -15.56 -24.07 -13.55
C ARG A 18 -16.70 -23.34 -14.27
N ALA A 19 -16.33 -22.18 -14.85
CA ALA A 19 -16.69 -21.56 -16.14
C ALA A 19 -18.20 -21.30 -16.42
N ASP A 20 -18.66 -20.23 -17.07
CA ASP A 20 -18.21 -19.53 -18.27
C ASP A 20 -18.78 -18.09 -18.27
N LYS A 21 -18.02 -17.09 -18.75
CA LYS A 21 -18.60 -15.87 -19.35
C LYS A 21 -17.70 -15.40 -20.51
N PRO A 22 -18.24 -15.28 -21.74
CA PRO A 22 -17.48 -14.80 -22.89
C PRO A 22 -17.28 -13.28 -22.85
N LEU A 23 -16.09 -12.88 -23.26
CA LEU A 23 -15.64 -11.50 -23.41
C LEU A 23 -15.68 -11.18 -24.93
N GLU A 24 -16.78 -10.61 -25.42
CA GLU A 24 -16.83 -9.94 -26.72
C GLU A 24 -16.74 -8.43 -26.45
N ALA A 25 -15.61 -7.78 -26.72
CA ALA A 25 -15.19 -7.27 -28.02
C ALA A 25 -16.04 -6.05 -28.46
N MET A 26 -15.61 -4.84 -28.05
CA MET A 26 -15.88 -3.60 -28.78
C MET A 26 -14.67 -2.64 -28.64
N CYS A 27 -13.73 -2.73 -29.57
CA CYS A 27 -13.09 -1.55 -30.18
C CYS A 27 -14.10 -1.04 -31.24
N VAL A 28 -14.20 0.23 -31.64
CA VAL A 28 -13.19 1.06 -32.31
C VAL A 28 -13.69 2.53 -32.36
N GLU A 29 -12.73 3.46 -32.51
CA GLU A 29 -12.79 4.69 -33.34
C GLU A 29 -13.55 5.96 -32.89
N ALA A 30 -12.76 6.98 -32.53
CA ALA A 30 -12.86 8.38 -33.01
C ALA A 30 -11.47 9.02 -32.72
N ALA A 31 -10.68 9.47 -33.71
CA ALA A 31 -10.71 10.80 -34.34
C ALA A 31 -10.67 11.93 -33.27
N GLU A 32 -9.83 12.95 -33.30
CA GLU A 32 -9.10 13.59 -34.39
C GLU A 32 -8.04 14.55 -33.80
N LEU A 33 -7.18 15.02 -34.68
CA LEU A 33 -6.11 16.01 -34.58
C LEU A 33 -6.34 17.24 -33.68
N LEU A 34 -5.25 17.73 -33.07
CA LEU A 34 -4.88 19.15 -33.11
C LEU A 34 -3.37 19.30 -32.87
N SER A 35 -2.66 19.71 -33.93
CA SER A 35 -1.35 20.34 -33.86
C SER A 35 -1.46 21.69 -33.14
N VAL A 36 -0.49 22.01 -32.29
CA VAL A 36 0.06 23.36 -32.24
C VAL A 36 1.52 23.29 -31.82
N GLU A 37 2.34 24.01 -32.59
CA GLU A 37 3.79 24.11 -32.49
C GLU A 37 4.24 25.05 -31.35
N SER A 38 5.53 24.88 -31.01
CA SER A 38 6.49 25.95 -30.71
C SER A 38 6.21 26.89 -29.54
N THR A 39 7.07 26.83 -28.51
CA THR A 39 7.95 27.98 -28.22
C THR A 39 9.14 27.58 -27.35
N SER A 40 10.29 28.10 -27.78
CA SER A 40 11.59 28.02 -27.13
C SER A 40 11.68 29.03 -25.98
N GLY A 41 12.40 28.67 -24.92
CA GLY A 41 13.17 29.64 -24.14
C GLY A 41 12.75 29.90 -22.68
N ALA A 42 13.79 30.19 -21.89
CA ALA A 42 13.81 30.86 -20.59
C ALA A 42 13.79 29.99 -19.31
N MET A 43 15.00 29.78 -18.80
CA MET A 43 15.42 30.02 -17.41
C MET A 43 14.32 30.33 -16.37
N ALA A 44 14.15 29.45 -15.39
CA ALA A 44 13.90 29.77 -13.97
C ALA A 44 13.91 28.45 -13.19
N ARG A 45 14.95 28.21 -12.38
CA ARG A 45 14.91 28.41 -10.93
C ARG A 45 14.08 27.32 -10.23
N GLU A 46 14.79 26.45 -9.52
CA GLU A 46 14.24 25.50 -8.55
C GLU A 46 13.06 26.10 -7.78
N PRO A 47 11.87 25.47 -7.77
CA PRO A 47 10.93 25.69 -6.69
C PRO A 47 11.50 24.96 -5.47
N ARG A 48 12.17 25.74 -4.61
CA ARG A 48 12.28 25.41 -3.19
C ARG A 48 10.88 25.09 -2.67
N GLY A 49 10.83 24.07 -1.82
CA GLY A 49 9.64 23.46 -1.25
C GLY A 49 8.47 24.42 -1.09
N ALA A 50 7.38 24.07 -1.76
CA ALA A 50 6.05 24.44 -1.32
C ALA A 50 5.82 23.73 0.02
N GLN A 51 6.17 24.39 1.12
CA GLN A 51 5.63 24.05 2.43
C GLN A 51 4.20 24.57 2.44
N ASP A 52 3.26 23.67 2.15
CA ASP A 52 1.82 23.94 2.23
C ASP A 52 1.45 24.12 3.70
N GLU A 53 1.28 25.37 4.11
CA GLU A 53 0.79 25.77 5.45
C GLU A 53 -0.74 25.69 5.51
N SER A 54 -1.29 24.47 5.44
CA SER A 54 -2.75 24.26 5.56
C SER A 54 -3.09 23.08 6.48
N GLY A 55 -3.25 23.38 7.77
CA GLY A 55 -3.80 22.45 8.77
C GLY A 55 -2.79 21.44 9.30
N VAL A 56 -3.04 20.91 10.50
CA VAL A 56 -2.21 19.87 11.14
C VAL A 56 -1.93 18.76 10.14
N GLY A 57 -0.72 18.76 9.56
CA GLY A 57 -0.42 18.05 8.33
C GLY A 57 -0.57 16.54 8.52
N TYR A 58 -0.85 15.79 7.45
CA TYR A 58 -0.92 14.33 7.56
C TYR A 58 0.36 13.75 8.16
N LEU A 59 1.51 14.38 7.87
CA LEU A 59 2.82 14.05 8.42
C LEU A 59 2.88 14.18 9.96
N GLU A 60 2.29 15.23 10.54
CA GLU A 60 2.25 15.40 12.00
C GLU A 60 1.36 14.36 12.68
N ARG A 61 0.25 13.99 12.03
CA ARG A 61 -0.65 12.92 12.51
C ARG A 61 0.04 11.56 12.44
N ILE A 62 0.73 11.29 11.33
CA ILE A 62 1.54 10.09 11.13
C ILE A 62 2.63 10.00 12.20
N ALA A 63 3.40 11.07 12.39
CA ALA A 63 4.45 11.15 13.41
C ALA A 63 3.90 10.90 14.83
N SER A 64 2.77 11.54 15.17
CA SER A 64 2.11 11.39 16.47
C SER A 64 1.61 9.97 16.72
N LYS A 65 1.04 9.32 15.70
CA LYS A 65 0.51 7.95 15.79
C LYS A 65 1.62 6.90 15.86
N LEU A 66 2.68 7.07 15.07
CA LEU A 66 3.83 6.16 15.04
C LEU A 66 4.83 6.43 16.17
N LYS A 67 4.67 7.54 16.90
CA LYS A 67 5.57 8.03 17.96
C LYS A 67 7.01 8.22 17.47
N ILE A 68 7.14 8.78 16.27
CA ILE A 68 8.43 9.07 15.62
C ILE A 68 8.57 10.58 15.43
N PRO A 69 9.80 11.12 15.35
CA PRO A 69 10.00 12.53 15.00
C PRO A 69 9.51 12.80 13.58
N LYS A 70 8.97 14.01 13.37
CA LYS A 70 8.42 14.47 12.09
C LYS A 70 9.45 14.36 10.95
N GLU A 71 10.70 14.68 11.24
CA GLU A 71 11.82 14.63 10.27
C GLU A 71 11.97 13.23 9.63
N ILE A 72 11.81 12.16 10.42
CA ILE A 72 11.86 10.78 9.91
C ILE A 72 10.63 10.47 9.06
N ALA A 73 9.46 10.99 9.44
CA ALA A 73 8.23 10.80 8.66
C ALA A 73 8.32 11.50 7.28
N GLU A 74 8.91 12.70 7.22
CA GLU A 74 9.15 13.46 5.98
C GLU A 74 10.10 12.73 5.00
N HIS A 75 10.99 11.87 5.50
CA HIS A 75 11.87 11.06 4.65
C HIS A 75 11.18 9.84 4.02
N VAL A 76 10.02 9.44 4.51
CA VAL A 76 9.32 8.21 4.08
C VAL A 76 8.00 8.55 3.39
N PHE A 77 7.34 9.62 3.83
CA PHE A 77 6.05 10.07 3.33
C PHE A 77 6.19 11.49 2.79
N ASN A 78 5.59 11.72 1.63
CA ASN A 78 5.38 13.05 1.07
C ASN A 78 3.88 13.36 1.09
N GLN A 79 3.54 14.62 1.36
CA GLN A 79 2.17 15.10 1.28
C GLN A 79 2.07 16.04 0.08
N GLU A 80 1.29 15.64 -0.92
CA GLU A 80 0.94 16.51 -2.05
C GLU A 80 -0.57 16.81 -1.97
N GLY A 81 -0.91 17.97 -1.39
CA GLY A 81 -2.30 18.36 -1.11
C GLY A 81 -3.02 17.36 -0.19
N ASP A 82 -4.11 16.77 -0.70
CA ASP A 82 -4.93 15.76 -0.01
C ASP A 82 -4.43 14.31 -0.22
N VAL A 83 -3.33 14.11 -0.97
CA VAL A 83 -2.79 12.79 -1.29
C VAL A 83 -1.53 12.51 -0.46
N LEU A 84 -1.53 11.36 0.21
CA LEU A 84 -0.36 10.82 0.89
C LEU A 84 0.43 9.94 -0.06
N GLU A 85 1.67 10.33 -0.34
CA GLU A 85 2.59 9.59 -1.19
C GLU A 85 3.72 8.95 -0.38
N ILE A 86 4.15 7.76 -0.80
CA ILE A 86 5.29 7.07 -0.19
C ILE A 86 6.52 7.39 -1.03
N VAL A 87 7.50 8.07 -0.43
CA VAL A 87 8.74 8.49 -1.10
C VAL A 87 9.91 7.80 -0.43
N VAL A 88 10.01 6.48 -0.63
CA VAL A 88 11.13 5.67 -0.14
C VAL A 88 12.03 5.31 -1.32
N ALA A 89 13.35 5.50 -1.17
CA ALA A 89 14.27 5.07 -2.20
C ALA A 89 14.17 3.54 -2.42
N PRO A 90 14.01 3.05 -3.66
CA PRO A 90 13.82 1.62 -3.93
C PRO A 90 15.02 0.76 -3.49
N GLY A 91 16.21 1.37 -3.32
CA GLY A 91 17.40 0.72 -2.78
C GLY A 91 17.39 0.50 -1.27
N LYS A 92 16.52 1.19 -0.52
CA LYS A 92 16.30 0.97 0.92
C LYS A 92 15.27 -0.12 1.22
N LEU A 93 14.46 -0.48 0.23
CA LEU A 93 13.54 -1.60 0.33
C LEU A 93 14.29 -2.92 0.23
N GLU A 94 13.65 -3.98 0.74
CA GLU A 94 14.19 -5.33 0.63
C GLU A 94 14.43 -5.77 -0.83
N LYS A 95 15.51 -6.53 -1.04
CA LYS A 95 15.88 -6.99 -2.38
C LYS A 95 14.86 -7.98 -2.95
N LYS A 96 14.27 -8.80 -2.08
CA LYS A 96 13.25 -9.79 -2.44
C LYS A 96 11.90 -9.11 -2.63
N ASN A 97 11.26 -9.32 -3.78
CA ASN A 97 9.96 -8.72 -4.11
C ASN A 97 8.88 -9.00 -3.05
N SER A 98 8.80 -10.23 -2.52
CA SER A 98 7.85 -10.58 -1.47
C SER A 98 8.09 -9.80 -0.18
N ALA A 99 9.36 -9.60 0.21
CA ALA A 99 9.69 -8.83 1.41
C ALA A 99 9.45 -7.33 1.22
N ALA A 100 9.79 -6.78 0.05
CA ALA A 100 9.48 -5.39 -0.31
C ALA A 100 7.96 -5.13 -0.35
N THR A 101 7.19 -6.08 -0.89
CA THR A 101 5.72 -6.02 -0.91
C THR A 101 5.16 -5.94 0.52
N LYS A 102 5.70 -6.72 1.47
CA LYS A 102 5.27 -6.63 2.88
C LYS A 102 5.57 -5.27 3.49
N GLN A 103 6.77 -4.73 3.25
CA GLN A 103 7.15 -3.41 3.74
C GLN A 103 6.23 -2.33 3.17
N LEU A 104 6.00 -2.33 1.86
CA LEU A 104 5.09 -1.40 1.20
C LEU A 104 3.65 -1.54 1.69
N ALA A 105 3.17 -2.76 1.91
CA ALA A 105 1.86 -3.01 2.49
C ALA A 105 1.73 -2.38 3.89
N ILE A 106 2.73 -2.60 4.75
CA ILE A 106 2.73 -2.04 6.11
C ILE A 106 2.75 -0.51 6.07
N LEU A 107 3.61 0.09 5.25
CA LEU A 107 3.72 1.54 5.11
C LEU A 107 2.44 2.18 4.56
N THR A 108 1.83 1.56 3.53
CA THR A 108 0.61 2.07 2.91
C THR A 108 -0.56 2.06 3.89
N VAL A 109 -0.79 0.92 4.55
CA VAL A 109 -1.93 0.77 5.48
C VAL A 109 -1.71 1.63 6.73
N ALA A 110 -0.51 1.62 7.30
CA ALA A 110 -0.21 2.45 8.47
C ALA A 110 -0.24 3.94 8.14
N GLY A 111 0.30 4.36 6.99
CA GLY A 111 0.29 5.74 6.54
C GLY A 111 -1.12 6.29 6.34
N HIS A 112 -1.97 5.59 5.57
CA HIS A 112 -3.36 6.00 5.34
C HIS A 112 -4.16 6.11 6.65
N GLN A 113 -3.99 5.12 7.55
CA GLN A 113 -4.71 5.10 8.83
C GLN A 113 -4.20 6.13 9.81
N ALA A 114 -2.91 6.41 9.81
CA ALA A 114 -2.31 7.39 10.70
C ALA A 114 -2.60 8.83 10.23
N ALA A 115 -2.66 9.05 8.92
CA ALA A 115 -3.15 10.30 8.33
C ALA A 115 -4.64 10.52 8.61
N GLY A 116 -5.39 9.43 8.84
CA GLY A 116 -6.83 9.46 9.06
C GLY A 116 -7.64 9.61 7.77
N ILE A 117 -7.07 9.21 6.63
CA ILE A 117 -7.72 9.27 5.32
C ILE A 117 -8.76 8.14 5.23
N GLU A 118 -8.38 6.92 5.65
CA GLU A 118 -9.25 5.74 5.65
C GLU A 118 -9.00 4.87 6.90
N ASP A 119 -10.04 4.25 7.46
CA ASP A 119 -9.90 3.28 8.57
C ASP A 119 -9.64 1.84 8.06
N TRP A 120 -10.02 1.55 6.81
CA TRP A 120 -9.85 0.26 6.15
C TRP A 120 -9.24 0.47 4.76
N THR A 121 -7.99 0.06 4.60
CA THR A 121 -7.25 0.28 3.36
C THR A 121 -7.44 -0.92 2.43
N SER A 122 -7.78 -0.66 1.17
CA SER A 122 -7.98 -1.71 0.17
C SER A 122 -6.64 -2.27 -0.34
N THR A 123 -6.55 -3.58 -0.56
CA THR A 123 -5.34 -4.23 -1.11
C THR A 123 -4.99 -3.76 -2.52
N SER A 124 -5.95 -3.19 -3.25
CA SER A 124 -5.72 -2.54 -4.56
C SER A 124 -4.78 -1.35 -4.45
N VAL A 125 -4.85 -0.56 -3.37
CA VAL A 125 -3.96 0.59 -3.14
C VAL A 125 -2.52 0.10 -2.92
N ILE A 126 -2.37 -0.97 -2.14
CA ILE A 126 -1.06 -1.61 -1.91
C ILE A 126 -0.47 -2.13 -3.22
N ARG A 127 -1.31 -2.74 -4.08
CA ARG A 127 -0.89 -3.23 -5.40
C ARG A 127 -0.37 -2.10 -6.28
N GLN A 128 -1.08 -0.96 -6.33
CA GLN A 128 -0.65 0.21 -7.09
C GLN A 128 0.73 0.72 -6.64
N TRP A 129 0.95 0.81 -5.32
CA TRP A 129 2.27 1.17 -4.79
C TRP A 129 3.36 0.16 -5.15
N CYS A 130 3.06 -1.14 -5.06
CA CYS A 130 4.03 -2.17 -5.46
C CYS A 130 4.37 -2.10 -6.96
N GLU A 131 3.43 -1.74 -7.82
CA GLU A 131 3.64 -1.50 -9.25
C GLU A 131 4.51 -0.27 -9.49
N HIS A 132 4.22 0.82 -8.79
CA HIS A 132 4.99 2.07 -8.86
C HIS A 132 6.48 1.83 -8.54
N PHE A 133 6.77 1.04 -7.49
CA PHE A 133 8.13 0.67 -7.12
C PHE A 133 8.75 -0.46 -7.97
N LYS A 134 8.03 -1.01 -8.95
CA LYS A 134 8.42 -2.20 -9.74
C LYS A 134 8.82 -3.40 -8.88
N LYS A 135 8.15 -3.55 -7.72
CA LYS A 135 8.35 -4.65 -6.75
C LYS A 135 7.14 -5.58 -6.67
N LEU A 136 6.12 -5.36 -7.48
CA LEU A 136 4.94 -6.21 -7.50
C LEU A 136 5.28 -7.62 -7.98
N ASP A 137 4.96 -8.59 -7.14
CA ASP A 137 4.89 -10.00 -7.51
C ASP A 137 3.42 -10.42 -7.59
N SER A 138 2.79 -10.26 -8.77
CA SER A 138 1.35 -10.49 -8.94
C SER A 138 0.92 -11.90 -8.58
N ALA A 139 1.76 -12.90 -8.86
CA ALA A 139 1.45 -14.31 -8.62
C ALA A 139 1.45 -14.64 -7.12
N ASN A 140 2.41 -14.10 -6.37
CA ASN A 140 2.57 -14.38 -4.94
C ASN A 140 2.00 -13.27 -4.03
N PHE A 141 1.42 -12.21 -4.59
CA PHE A 141 0.89 -11.08 -3.83
C PHE A 141 -0.12 -11.53 -2.77
N ALA A 142 -1.11 -12.34 -3.16
CA ALA A 142 -2.16 -12.79 -2.24
C ALA A 142 -1.59 -13.62 -1.08
N ALA A 143 -0.63 -14.50 -1.35
CA ALA A 143 0.06 -15.29 -0.33
C ALA A 143 0.89 -14.38 0.60
N THR A 144 1.62 -13.43 0.02
CA THR A 144 2.45 -12.46 0.76
C THR A 144 1.61 -11.59 1.69
N ILE A 145 0.45 -11.12 1.22
CA ILE A 145 -0.50 -10.35 2.04
C ILE A 145 -1.07 -11.23 3.15
N LYS A 146 -1.39 -12.49 2.87
CA LYS A 146 -1.90 -13.43 3.88
C LYS A 146 -0.92 -13.63 5.05
N GLU A 147 0.38 -13.62 4.80
CA GLU A 147 1.39 -13.71 5.86
C GLU A 147 1.35 -12.52 6.84
N LEU A 148 0.73 -11.41 6.44
CA LEU A 148 0.52 -10.23 7.28
C LEU A 148 -0.76 -10.31 8.13
N GLU A 149 -1.52 -11.42 8.09
CA GLU A 149 -2.74 -11.61 8.91
C GLU A 149 -2.47 -11.49 10.42
N ASN A 150 -1.22 -11.69 10.86
CA ASN A 150 -0.80 -11.49 12.26
C ASN A 150 -0.64 -10.01 12.65
N LEU A 151 -0.43 -9.13 11.67
CA LEU A 151 -0.19 -7.69 11.88
C LEU A 151 -1.43 -6.86 11.53
N PHE A 152 -2.32 -7.38 10.68
CA PHE A 152 -3.50 -6.67 10.20
C PHE A 152 -4.76 -7.51 10.34
N THR A 153 -5.84 -6.85 10.73
CA THR A 153 -7.19 -7.42 10.61
C THR A 153 -7.62 -7.31 9.17
N MET A 154 -7.92 -8.44 8.53
CA MET A 154 -8.39 -8.48 7.15
C MET A 154 -9.89 -8.74 7.08
N ARG A 155 -10.59 -8.08 6.15
CA ARG A 155 -12.00 -8.36 5.84
C ARG A 155 -12.27 -8.30 4.35
N GLY A 156 -13.35 -8.91 3.90
CA GLY A 156 -13.80 -8.89 2.50
C GLY A 156 -13.33 -10.08 1.68
N THR A 157 -13.69 -10.08 0.39
CA THR A 157 -13.38 -11.15 -0.56
C THR A 157 -11.99 -10.96 -1.17
N ALA A 158 -11.45 -11.99 -1.84
CA ALA A 158 -10.09 -11.95 -2.41
C ALA A 158 -9.83 -10.74 -3.35
N ARG A 159 -10.86 -10.26 -4.06
CA ARG A 159 -10.78 -9.11 -4.99
C ARG A 159 -11.00 -7.75 -4.32
N GLY A 160 -11.62 -7.72 -3.14
CA GLY A 160 -11.96 -6.50 -2.40
C GLY A 160 -11.50 -6.60 -0.95
N ARG A 161 -10.33 -7.19 -0.72
CA ARG A 161 -9.82 -7.40 0.63
C ARG A 161 -9.39 -6.04 1.18
N GLN A 162 -9.85 -5.74 2.38
CA GLN A 162 -9.49 -4.55 3.13
C GLN A 162 -8.68 -4.97 4.36
N MET A 163 -7.75 -4.11 4.75
CA MET A 163 -6.83 -4.34 5.85
C MET A 163 -6.94 -3.21 6.86
N ARG A 164 -6.82 -3.56 8.13
CA ARG A 164 -6.72 -2.62 9.24
C ARG A 164 -5.54 -2.92 10.14
N THR A 165 -4.77 -1.89 10.48
CA THR A 165 -3.59 -2.04 11.33
C THR A 165 -4.00 -2.37 12.75
N THR A 166 -3.45 -3.46 13.29
CA THR A 166 -3.63 -3.84 14.70
C THR A 166 -2.51 -3.28 15.56
N ALA A 167 -2.60 -3.39 16.88
CA ALA A 167 -1.55 -2.97 17.80
C ALA A 167 -0.13 -3.47 17.42
N PRO A 168 0.10 -4.77 17.11
CA PRO A 168 1.42 -5.23 16.66
C PRO A 168 1.81 -4.67 15.27
N GLY A 169 0.83 -4.44 14.38
CA GLY A 169 1.09 -3.80 13.09
C GLY A 169 1.61 -2.37 13.21
N TRP A 170 1.13 -1.61 14.20
CA TRP A 170 1.62 -0.25 14.47
C TRP A 170 3.07 -0.23 14.96
N VAL A 171 3.45 -1.19 15.79
CA VAL A 171 4.84 -1.33 16.27
C VAL A 171 5.76 -1.64 15.09
N GLU A 172 5.37 -2.58 14.24
CA GLU A 172 6.16 -2.95 13.06
C GLU A 172 6.26 -1.81 12.04
N ALA A 173 5.18 -1.04 11.84
CA ALA A 173 5.19 0.14 11.00
C ALA A 173 6.16 1.21 11.53
N SER A 174 6.13 1.51 12.83
CA SER A 174 7.05 2.47 13.45
C SER A 174 8.51 2.04 13.32
N ARG A 175 8.77 0.73 13.51
CA ARG A 175 10.10 0.13 13.29
C ARG A 175 10.57 0.31 11.85
N LEU A 176 9.72 0.00 10.87
CA LEU A 176 10.05 0.13 9.44
C LEU A 176 10.30 1.58 9.03
N VAL A 177 9.46 2.51 9.48
CA VAL A 177 9.62 3.93 9.16
C VAL A 177 10.92 4.47 9.77
N SER A 178 11.23 4.09 11.01
CA SER A 178 12.50 4.45 11.66
C SER A 178 13.72 3.87 10.92
N GLN A 179 13.64 2.62 10.47
CA GLN A 179 14.71 1.96 9.70
C GLN A 179 14.93 2.63 8.32
N LEU A 180 13.86 3.05 7.65
CA LEU A 180 13.94 3.64 6.31
C LEU A 180 14.34 5.13 6.36
N GLY A 181 13.72 5.90 7.26
CA GLY A 181 13.91 7.35 7.39
C GLY A 181 15.07 7.77 8.28
N GLY A 182 15.41 7.00 9.31
CA GLY A 182 16.50 7.31 10.26
C GLY A 182 17.85 6.70 9.91
N GLY A 183 18.02 6.23 8.66
CA GLY A 183 19.11 5.36 8.24
C GLY A 183 20.46 5.60 8.93
N ASP A 184 20.87 4.59 9.70
CA ASP A 184 22.27 4.27 9.97
C ASP A 184 22.86 3.54 8.74
#